data_AF-K0ME49-F1
#
_entry.id   AF-K0ME49-F1
#
_cell.length_a   1.000
_cell.length_b   1.000
_cell.length_c   1.000
_cell.angle_alpha   90.00
_cell.angle_beta   90.00
_cell.angle_gamma   90.00
#
_symmetry.space_group_name_H-M   'P 1'
#
loop_
_entity.id
_entity.type
_entity.pdbx_description
1 polymer ?
#
loop_
_entity_poly.entity_id
_entity_poly.type
_entity_poly.pdbx_seq_one_letter_code
_entity_poly.pdbx_strand_id
1 'polypeptide(L)'
;MEPIEEATKCYDQMLIVERYERVISYLYPIAQSIPSKHGVAREMFLKCLLGQVELFIVAGKSNQVSKLYAAHAGLAMLRFWLRFLAGIQKPHAMTPHQVETAQVLIAEVGRILGSWIGRVNRKGQAGK
;
A
#
# COMPACT_ATOMS: atom_id res chain seq x y z
N MET A 1 30.54 -4.27 -6.99
CA MET A 1 29.07 -4.33 -7.06
C MET A 1 28.73 -5.78 -7.29
N GLU A 2 28.25 -6.49 -6.27
CA GLU A 2 27.99 -7.92 -6.42
C GLU A 2 26.62 -8.15 -7.09
N PRO A 3 26.57 -8.89 -8.21
CA PRO A 3 25.33 -9.11 -8.98
C PRO A 3 24.19 -9.76 -8.18
N ILE A 4 24.53 -10.43 -7.08
CA ILE A 4 23.60 -11.21 -6.26
C ILE A 4 22.69 -10.28 -5.43
N GLU A 5 23.20 -9.15 -4.92
CA GLU A 5 22.41 -8.21 -4.11
C GLU A 5 21.35 -7.45 -4.93
N GLU A 6 21.64 -7.17 -6.20
CA GLU A 6 20.70 -6.49 -7.11
C GLU A 6 19.51 -7.38 -7.49
N ALA A 7 19.76 -8.67 -7.71
CA ALA A 7 18.71 -9.64 -7.98
C ALA A 7 17.72 -9.72 -6.81
N THR A 8 18.19 -9.82 -5.56
CA THR A 8 17.31 -9.90 -4.38
C THR A 8 16.44 -8.65 -4.19
N LYS A 9 16.99 -7.45 -4.45
CA LYS A 9 16.21 -6.19 -4.42
C LYS A 9 15.06 -6.20 -5.43
N CYS A 10 15.29 -6.73 -6.63
CA CYS A 10 14.28 -6.83 -7.67
C CYS A 10 13.13 -7.77 -7.26
N TYR A 11 13.44 -8.91 -6.64
CA TYR A 11 12.43 -9.89 -6.19
C TYR A 11 11.51 -9.33 -5.10
N ASP A 12 12.03 -8.66 -4.08
CA ASP A 12 11.18 -8.10 -3.01
C ASP A 12 10.30 -6.95 -3.52
N GLN A 13 10.82 -6.16 -4.45
CA GLN A 13 10.03 -5.12 -5.14
C GLN A 13 8.91 -5.73 -5.97
N MET A 14 9.17 -6.80 -6.72
CA MET A 14 8.14 -7.49 -7.50
C MET A 14 7.09 -8.16 -6.60
N LEU A 15 7.52 -8.76 -5.48
CA LEU A 15 6.62 -9.43 -4.54
C LEU A 15 5.65 -8.44 -3.86
N ILE A 16 6.13 -7.28 -3.38
CA ILE A 16 5.25 -6.32 -2.71
C ILE A 16 4.20 -5.74 -3.66
N VAL A 17 4.56 -5.53 -4.93
CA VAL A 17 3.63 -5.04 -5.97
C VAL A 17 2.58 -6.11 -6.27
N GLU A 18 2.97 -7.37 -6.48
CA GLU A 18 2.03 -8.50 -6.71
C GLU A 18 1.03 -8.65 -5.55
N ARG A 19 1.50 -8.54 -4.31
CA ARG A 19 0.62 -8.62 -3.14
C ARG A 19 -0.31 -7.42 -3.03
N TYR A 20 0.16 -6.24 -3.43
CA TYR A 20 -0.68 -5.06 -3.45
C TYR A 20 -1.70 -5.07 -4.59
N GLU A 21 -1.42 -5.72 -5.72
CA GLU A 21 -2.41 -5.91 -6.80
C GLU A 21 -3.63 -6.69 -6.32
N ARG A 22 -3.48 -7.60 -5.35
CA ARG A 22 -4.62 -8.26 -4.69
C ARG A 22 -5.49 -7.27 -3.91
N VAL A 23 -4.88 -6.29 -3.25
CA VAL A 23 -5.59 -5.19 -2.58
C VAL A 23 -6.36 -4.35 -3.61
N ILE A 24 -5.73 -4.03 -4.75
CA ILE A 24 -6.37 -3.26 -5.83
C ILE A 24 -7.55 -4.06 -6.41
N SER A 25 -7.33 -5.33 -6.74
CA SER A 25 -8.37 -6.22 -7.29
C SER A 25 -9.60 -6.28 -6.39
N TYR A 26 -9.40 -6.30 -5.07
CA TYR A 26 -10.50 -6.30 -4.10
C TYR A 26 -11.18 -4.94 -3.93
N LEU A 27 -10.40 -3.87 -3.78
CA LEU A 27 -10.92 -2.53 -3.44
C LEU A 27 -11.42 -1.72 -4.64
N TYR A 28 -10.90 -1.98 -5.85
CA TYR A 28 -11.23 -1.21 -7.03
C TYR A 28 -12.71 -1.34 -7.44
N PRO A 29 -13.33 -2.54 -7.49
CA PRO A 29 -14.76 -2.66 -7.76
C PRO A 29 -15.63 -1.99 -6.69
N ILE A 30 -15.20 -2.04 -5.42
CA ILE A 30 -15.88 -1.36 -4.31
C ILE A 30 -15.77 0.17 -4.48
N ALA A 31 -14.62 0.68 -4.89
CA ALA A 31 -14.44 2.10 -5.19
C ALA A 31 -15.33 2.55 -6.36
N GLN A 32 -15.50 1.68 -7.36
CA GLN A 32 -16.35 1.95 -8.53
C GLN A 32 -17.84 1.97 -8.19
N SER A 33 -18.29 1.21 -7.20
CA SER A 33 -19.69 1.21 -6.77
C SER A 33 -20.09 2.40 -5.88
N ILE A 34 -19.13 3.24 -5.46
CA ILE A 34 -19.41 4.43 -4.64
C ILE A 34 -20.28 5.43 -5.45
N PRO A 35 -21.43 5.89 -4.90
CA PRO A 35 -22.31 6.82 -5.59
C PRO A 35 -21.63 8.14 -6.01
N SER A 36 -22.06 8.70 -7.14
CA SER A 36 -21.57 9.99 -7.68
C SER A 36 -21.72 11.17 -6.72
N LYS A 37 -22.70 11.12 -5.79
CA LYS A 37 -22.86 12.09 -4.69
C LYS A 37 -21.57 12.26 -3.88
N HIS A 38 -20.75 11.22 -3.82
CA HIS A 38 -19.46 11.21 -3.12
C HIS A 38 -18.28 11.24 -4.08
N GLY A 39 -18.45 11.83 -5.27
CA GLY A 39 -17.50 11.80 -6.37
C GLY A 39 -16.08 12.22 -5.98
N VAL A 40 -15.94 13.30 -5.21
CA VAL A 40 -14.63 13.80 -4.74
C VAL A 40 -13.96 12.78 -3.82
N ALA A 41 -14.69 12.23 -2.85
CA ALA A 41 -14.16 11.22 -1.93
C ALA A 41 -13.77 9.93 -2.68
N ARG A 42 -14.61 9.50 -3.63
CA ARG A 42 -14.34 8.36 -4.52
C ARG A 42 -13.07 8.58 -5.33
N GLU A 43 -12.90 9.76 -5.93
CA GLU A 43 -11.73 10.09 -6.74
C GLU A 43 -10.45 10.13 -5.90
N MET A 44 -10.50 10.76 -4.72
CA MET A 44 -9.35 10.80 -3.81
C MET A 44 -8.97 9.41 -3.29
N PHE A 45 -9.97 8.56 -3.01
CA PHE A 45 -9.73 7.17 -2.65
C PHE A 45 -9.09 6.38 -3.80
N LEU A 46 -9.60 6.52 -5.03
CA LEU A 46 -9.03 5.87 -6.21
C LEU A 46 -7.59 6.32 -6.47
N LYS A 47 -7.31 7.62 -6.36
CA LYS A 47 -5.95 8.18 -6.45
C LYS A 47 -5.04 7.59 -5.38
N CYS A 48 -5.51 7.47 -4.14
CA CYS A 48 -4.77 6.84 -3.06
C CYS A 48 -4.52 5.34 -3.32
N LEU A 49 -5.53 4.62 -3.80
CA LEU A 49 -5.47 3.18 -4.07
C LEU A 49 -4.46 2.87 -5.18
N LEU A 50 -4.55 3.56 -6.31
CA LEU A 50 -3.72 3.29 -7.49
C LEU A 50 -2.34 3.94 -7.38
N GLY A 51 -2.26 5.16 -6.83
CA GLY A 51 -1.00 5.88 -6.64
C GLY A 51 -0.03 5.22 -5.66
N GLN A 52 -0.52 4.33 -4.79
CA GLN A 52 0.33 3.55 -3.90
C GLN A 52 1.32 2.65 -4.65
N VAL A 53 0.98 2.18 -5.86
CA VAL A 53 1.90 1.37 -6.69
C VAL A 53 3.14 2.19 -7.06
N GLU A 54 2.95 3.45 -7.42
CA GLU A 54 4.06 4.37 -7.72
C GLU A 54 4.98 4.54 -6.50
N LEU A 55 4.42 4.66 -5.29
CA LEU A 55 5.22 4.74 -4.06
C LEU A 55 6.09 3.49 -3.86
N PHE A 56 5.58 2.30 -4.16
CA PHE A 56 6.38 1.06 -4.11
C PHE A 56 7.47 1.03 -5.18
N ILE A 57 7.16 1.44 -6.41
CA ILE A 57 8.13 1.47 -7.51
C ILE A 57 9.26 2.46 -7.20
N VAL A 58 8.91 3.67 -6.76
CA VAL A 58 9.88 4.72 -6.40
C VAL A 58 10.73 4.27 -5.21
N ALA A 59 10.13 3.63 -4.20
CA ALA A 59 10.87 3.10 -3.07
C ALA A 59 11.82 1.95 -3.47
N GLY A 60 11.43 1.08 -4.41
CA GLY A 60 12.29 0.00 -4.90
C GLY A 60 13.45 0.47 -5.76
N LYS A 61 13.22 1.48 -6.60
CA LYS A 61 14.27 2.11 -7.40
C LYS A 61 15.17 3.06 -6.61
N SER A 62 14.79 3.42 -5.38
CA SER A 62 15.56 4.30 -4.51
C SER A 62 16.31 3.52 -3.44
N ASN A 63 17.52 3.98 -3.10
CA ASN A 63 18.25 3.47 -1.93
C ASN A 63 17.89 4.25 -0.64
N GLN A 64 16.86 5.11 -0.66
CA GLN A 64 16.50 5.97 0.46
C GLN A 64 15.38 5.36 1.31
N VAL A 65 15.64 5.16 2.61
CA VAL A 65 14.65 4.65 3.57
C VAL A 65 13.41 5.55 3.68
N SER A 66 13.58 6.87 3.48
CA SER A 66 12.47 7.84 3.48
C SER A 66 11.37 7.47 2.47
N LYS A 67 11.72 6.87 1.33
CA LYS A 67 10.75 6.45 0.31
C LYS A 67 9.95 5.22 0.75
N LEU A 68 10.58 4.29 1.48
CA LEU A 68 9.88 3.17 2.11
C LEU A 68 8.90 3.65 3.19
N TYR A 69 9.30 4.65 3.99
CA TYR A 69 8.40 5.27 4.96
C TYR A 69 7.23 6.01 4.30
N ALA A 70 7.46 6.68 3.16
CA ALA A 70 6.39 7.29 2.38
C ALA A 70 5.37 6.23 1.88
N ALA A 71 5.86 5.09 1.37
CA ALA A 71 5.00 3.97 1.00
C ALA A 71 4.21 3.42 2.20
N HIS A 72 4.83 3.36 3.39
CA HIS A 72 4.16 2.91 4.61
C HIS A 72 3.07 3.89 5.07
N ALA A 73 3.32 5.20 4.93
CA ALA A 73 2.33 6.24 5.19
C ALA A 73 1.12 6.12 4.24
N GLY A 74 1.36 5.79 2.96
CA GLY A 74 0.30 5.55 2.00
C GLY A 74 -0.59 4.35 2.38
N LEU A 75 -0.02 3.25 2.90
CA LEU A 75 -0.82 2.13 3.45
C LEU A 75 -1.64 2.55 4.68
N ALA A 76 -1.11 3.44 5.53
CA ALA A 76 -1.86 3.98 6.66
C ALA A 76 -3.03 4.87 6.19
N MET A 77 -2.81 5.66 5.14
CA MET A 77 -3.86 6.46 4.50
C MET A 77 -4.95 5.58 3.87
N LEU A 78 -4.57 4.46 3.27
CA LEU A 78 -5.54 3.49 2.73
C LEU A 78 -6.43 2.92 3.85
N ARG A 79 -5.86 2.58 5.01
CA ARG A 79 -6.63 2.15 6.19
C ARG A 79 -7.56 3.24 6.74
N PHE A 80 -7.17 4.52 6.63
CA PHE A 80 -8.06 5.63 6.94
C PHE A 80 -9.27 5.65 6.00
N TRP A 81 -9.06 5.49 4.69
CA TRP A 81 -10.15 5.44 3.73
C TRP A 81 -11.13 4.30 4.02
N LEU A 82 -10.66 3.12 4.43
CA LEU A 82 -11.56 2.02 4.83
C LEU A 82 -12.48 2.43 5.99
N ARG A 83 -11.96 3.12 7.01
CA ARG A 83 -12.77 3.61 8.13
C ARG A 83 -13.75 4.70 7.69
N PHE A 84 -13.33 5.59 6.80
CA PHE A 84 -14.16 6.66 6.27
C PHE A 84 -15.36 6.11 5.47
N LEU A 85 -15.10 5.18 4.56
CA LEU A 85 -16.11 4.58 3.67
C LEU A 85 -17.11 3.67 4.43
N ALA A 86 -16.66 3.07 5.55
CA ALA A 86 -17.50 2.20 6.37
C ALA A 86 -18.33 2.94 7.44
N GLY A 87 -17.81 4.01 8.04
CA GLY A 87 -18.41 4.62 9.22
C GLY A 87 -18.88 6.08 9.05
N ILE A 88 -18.18 6.86 8.24
CA ILE A 88 -18.37 8.32 8.18
C ILE A 88 -19.26 8.69 7.00
N GLN A 89 -19.03 8.07 5.85
CA GLN A 89 -19.81 8.30 4.64
C GLN A 89 -21.21 7.68 4.76
N LYS A 90 -22.25 8.44 4.36
CA LYS A 90 -23.65 7.99 4.31
C LYS A 90 -24.24 8.13 2.89
N PRO A 91 -24.91 7.10 2.35
CA PRO A 91 -24.93 5.71 2.86
C PRO A 91 -23.51 5.11 2.88
N HIS A 92 -23.32 4.10 3.72
CA HIS A 92 -22.03 3.41 3.83
C HIS A 92 -21.67 2.73 2.51
N ALA A 93 -20.41 2.87 2.09
CA ALA A 93 -19.91 2.25 0.86
C ALA A 93 -19.25 0.88 1.11
N MET A 94 -18.91 0.57 2.36
CA MET A 94 -18.30 -0.71 2.74
C MET A 94 -19.01 -1.32 3.94
N THR A 95 -19.18 -2.64 3.89
CA THR A 95 -19.63 -3.44 5.04
C THR A 95 -18.47 -3.72 5.99
N PRO A 96 -18.74 -4.07 7.27
CA PRO A 96 -17.69 -4.45 8.21
C PRO A 96 -16.81 -5.60 7.70
N HIS A 97 -17.40 -6.61 7.05
CA HIS A 97 -16.66 -7.73 6.47
C HIS A 97 -15.76 -7.31 5.29
N GLN A 98 -16.21 -6.36 4.46
CA GLN A 98 -15.38 -5.81 3.40
C GLN A 98 -14.18 -5.04 3.96
N VAL A 99 -14.36 -4.31 5.06
CA VAL A 99 -13.26 -3.64 5.76
C VAL A 99 -12.29 -4.66 6.31
N GLU A 100 -12.76 -5.69 7.02
CA GLU A 100 -11.92 -6.75 7.58
C GLU A 100 -11.07 -7.43 6.50
N THR A 101 -11.70 -7.86 5.41
CA THR A 101 -11.01 -8.51 4.28
C THR A 101 -9.92 -7.59 3.71
N ALA A 102 -10.23 -6.32 3.48
CA ALA A 102 -9.26 -5.35 2.99
C ALA A 102 -8.11 -5.11 3.99
N GLN A 103 -8.39 -5.07 5.30
CA GLN A 103 -7.36 -4.92 6.34
C GLN A 103 -6.38 -6.09 6.34
N VAL A 104 -6.87 -7.33 6.15
CA VAL A 104 -6.00 -8.52 6.06
C VAL A 104 -5.04 -8.41 4.87
N LEU A 105 -5.55 -8.06 3.68
CA LEU A 105 -4.73 -7.89 2.48
C LEU A 105 -3.69 -6.76 2.66
N ILE A 106 -4.10 -5.63 3.23
CA ILE A 106 -3.19 -4.51 3.51
C ILE A 106 -2.14 -4.88 4.56
N ALA A 107 -2.51 -5.64 5.59
CA ALA A 107 -1.58 -6.07 6.64
C ALA A 107 -0.51 -7.04 6.11
N GLU A 108 -0.84 -7.88 5.14
CA GLU A 108 0.12 -8.73 4.44
C GLU A 108 1.18 -7.88 3.72
N VAL A 109 0.75 -6.89 2.92
CA VAL A 109 1.65 -5.94 2.25
C VAL A 109 2.49 -5.15 3.27
N GLY A 110 1.88 -4.72 4.36
CA GLY A 110 2.56 -4.00 5.44
C GLY A 110 3.66 -4.82 6.13
N ARG A 111 3.49 -6.14 6.30
CA ARG A 111 4.51 -7.04 6.85
C ARG A 111 5.74 -7.16 5.93
N ILE A 112 5.51 -7.24 4.62
CA ILE A 112 6.58 -7.27 3.61
C ILE A 112 7.35 -5.94 3.66
N LEU A 113 6.63 -4.81 3.65
CA LEU A 113 7.24 -3.49 3.72
C LEU A 113 8.04 -3.26 5.01
N GLY A 114 7.50 -3.68 6.16
CA GLY A 114 8.18 -3.58 7.46
C GLY A 114 9.48 -4.38 7.50
N SER A 115 9.45 -5.60 6.95
CA SER A 115 10.65 -6.44 6.81
C SER A 115 11.71 -5.79 5.93
N TRP A 116 11.28 -5.17 4.83
CA TRP A 116 12.16 -4.44 3.93
C TRP A 116 12.80 -3.22 4.61
N ILE A 117 12.02 -2.37 5.29
CA ILE A 117 12.53 -1.24 6.07
C ILE A 117 13.56 -1.71 7.10
N GLY A 118 13.25 -2.77 7.85
CA GLY A 118 14.16 -3.34 8.84
C GLY A 118 15.49 -3.79 8.24
N ARG A 119 15.47 -4.41 7.05
CA ARG A 119 16.68 -4.83 6.35
C ARG A 119 17.54 -3.64 5.88
N VAL A 120 16.92 -2.60 5.33
CA VAL A 120 17.67 -1.40 4.89
C VAL A 120 18.29 -0.67 6.08
N ASN A 121 17.55 -0.54 7.19
CA ASN A 121 18.07 0.08 8.41
C ASN A 121 19.27 -0.68 9.00
N ARG A 122 19.23 -2.02 9.03
CA ARG A 122 20.37 -2.84 9.47
C ARG A 122 21.61 -2.64 8.60
N LYS A 123 21.45 -2.58 7.27
CA LYS A 123 22.57 -2.31 6.34
C LYS A 123 23.20 -0.94 6.58
N GLY A 124 22.41 0.07 6.93
CA GLY A 124 22.92 1.41 7.29
C GLY A 124 23.69 1.46 8.62
N GLN A 125 23.45 0.52 9.53
CA GLN A 125 24.17 0.42 10.82
C GLN A 125 25.47 -0.38 10.69
N ALA A 126 25.52 -1.42 9.86
CA ALA A 126 26.71 -2.24 9.63
C ALA A 126 27.82 -1.54 8.83
N GLY A 127 27.53 -0.39 8.21
CA GLY A 127 28.50 0.44 7.50
C GLY A 127 29.08 1.61 8.33
N LYS A 128 28.78 1.67 9.63
CA LYS A 128 29.43 2.55 10.61
C LYS A 128 30.32 1.72 11.53
#